data_AF-B1T1G7-F1
#
_entry.id   AF-B1T1G7-F1
#
_cell.length_a   1.000
_cell.length_b   1.000
_cell.length_c   1.000
_cell.angle_alpha   90.00
_cell.angle_beta   90.00
_cell.angle_gamma   90.00
#
_symmetry.space_group_name_H-M   'P 1'
#
loop_
_entity.id
_entity.type
_entity.pdbx_description
1 polymer ?
#
loop_
_entity_poly.entity_id
_entity_poly.type
_entity_poly.pdbx_seq_one_letter_code
_entity_poly.pdbx_strand_id
1 'polypeptide(L)'
;MERPPSSVAPAHNFWRWVLIGGAMAAVAAAFGYAGGWLDPHRITPQSYVTVLQHNGGLYPGYRSNHAKGVCVTGYFEGNGAANSYSTAPVFATGHTHVVG
;
A
#
# COMPACT_ATOMS: atom_id res chain seq x y z
N MET A 1 36.71 27.50 51.82
CA MET A 1 35.63 26.50 51.91
C MET A 1 34.73 26.67 50.71
N GLU A 2 34.76 25.68 49.83
CA GLU A 2 34.03 25.57 48.56
C GLU A 2 32.51 25.53 48.75
N ARG A 3 31.74 26.12 47.83
CA ARG A 3 30.58 25.42 47.22
C ARG A 3 30.34 25.94 45.80
N PRO A 4 30.30 25.05 44.78
CA PRO A 4 30.14 25.44 43.39
C PRO A 4 28.67 25.80 43.07
N PRO A 5 28.42 26.55 41.98
CA PRO A 5 27.06 26.84 41.53
C PRO A 5 26.36 25.53 41.12
N SER A 6 25.16 25.33 41.66
CA SER A 6 24.28 24.21 41.33
C SER A 6 23.96 24.22 39.84
N SER A 7 24.41 23.19 39.11
CA SER A 7 24.00 22.94 37.72
C SER A 7 22.50 22.65 37.69
N VAL A 8 21.71 23.51 37.06
CA VAL A 8 20.32 23.19 36.71
C VAL A 8 20.38 22.04 35.71
N ALA A 9 19.99 20.83 36.12
CA ALA A 9 19.80 19.71 35.21
C ALA A 9 18.73 20.11 34.18
N PRO A 10 18.96 19.95 32.86
CA PRO A 10 18.11 20.57 31.87
C PRO A 10 16.81 19.78 31.75
N ALA A 11 15.70 20.40 32.17
CA ALA A 11 14.35 19.92 31.91
C ALA A 11 14.07 19.69 30.40
N HIS A 12 14.93 20.19 29.49
CA HIS A 12 14.78 19.97 28.04
C HIS A 12 14.96 18.51 27.64
N ASN A 13 15.74 17.70 28.37
CA ASN A 13 16.08 16.34 27.93
C ASN A 13 14.86 15.41 27.94
N PHE A 14 14.00 15.52 28.94
CA PHE A 14 12.77 14.73 29.04
C PHE A 14 11.80 15.05 27.89
N TRP A 15 11.61 16.35 27.58
CA TRP A 15 10.70 16.76 26.52
C TRP A 15 11.10 16.25 25.13
N ARG A 16 12.41 16.21 24.83
CA ARG A 16 12.91 15.65 23.57
C ARG A 16 12.58 14.16 23.45
N TRP A 17 12.72 13.39 24.53
CA TRP A 17 12.35 11.97 24.54
C TRP A 17 10.84 11.76 24.40
N VAL A 18 10.02 12.60 25.04
CA VAL A 18 8.56 12.57 24.86
C VAL A 18 8.17 12.84 23.42
N LEU A 19 8.79 13.85 22.77
CA LEU A 19 8.52 14.15 21.35
C LEU A 19 8.92 13.01 20.43
N ILE A 20 10.12 12.43 20.61
CA ILE A 20 10.60 11.31 19.80
C ILE A 20 9.71 10.08 20.01
N GLY A 21 9.44 9.71 21.26
CA GLY A 21 8.57 8.58 21.60
C GLY A 21 7.15 8.77 21.09
N GLY A 22 6.60 9.98 21.23
CA GLY A 22 5.29 10.34 20.71
C GLY A 22 5.21 10.24 19.18
N ALA A 23 6.23 10.72 18.46
CA ALA A 23 6.29 10.59 17.01
C ALA A 23 6.33 9.12 16.57
N MET A 24 7.17 8.29 17.22
CA MET A 24 7.23 6.86 16.94
C MET A 24 5.90 6.16 17.23
N ALA A 25 5.27 6.46 18.36
CA ALA A 25 3.98 5.90 18.74
C ALA A 25 2.87 6.31 17.75
N ALA A 26 2.85 7.57 17.31
CA ALA A 26 1.90 8.06 16.32
C ALA A 26 2.06 7.34 14.97
N VAL A 27 3.30 7.15 14.50
CA VAL A 27 3.56 6.38 13.28
C VAL A 27 3.12 4.93 13.44
N ALA A 28 3.50 4.27 14.54
CA ALA A 28 3.10 2.89 14.81
C ALA A 28 1.57 2.74 14.87
N ALA A 29 0.87 3.68 15.50
CA ALA A 29 -0.59 3.72 15.55
C ALA A 29 -1.19 3.94 14.15
N ALA A 30 -0.62 4.83 13.33
CA ALA A 30 -1.06 5.04 11.95
C ALA A 30 -0.91 3.78 11.11
N PHE A 31 0.22 3.06 11.22
CA PHE A 31 0.40 1.76 10.57
C PHE A 31 -0.56 0.70 11.10
N GLY A 32 -0.77 0.63 12.41
CA GLY A 32 -1.72 -0.30 13.03
C GLY A 32 -3.16 -0.03 12.58
N TYR A 33 -3.55 1.23 12.42
CA TYR A 33 -4.86 1.62 11.91
C TYR A 33 -5.00 1.34 10.42
N ALA A 34 -4.03 1.76 9.59
CA ALA A 34 -4.05 1.55 8.14
C ALA A 34 -3.99 0.06 7.78
N GLY A 35 -3.22 -0.72 8.53
CA GLY A 35 -3.17 -2.18 8.43
C GLY A 35 -4.42 -2.90 8.97
N GLY A 36 -5.34 -2.17 9.63
CA GLY A 36 -6.59 -2.71 10.14
C GLY A 36 -6.50 -3.42 11.49
N TRP A 37 -5.34 -3.45 12.15
CA TRP A 37 -5.17 -4.11 13.45
C TRP A 37 -5.95 -3.41 14.58
N LEU A 38 -6.17 -2.10 14.46
CA LEU A 38 -6.91 -1.29 15.42
C LEU A 38 -8.38 -1.10 15.05
N ASP A 39 -8.86 -1.72 13.95
CA ASP A 39 -10.23 -1.58 13.46
C ASP A 39 -10.86 -2.96 13.23
N PRO A 40 -11.45 -3.57 14.28
CA PRO A 40 -12.00 -4.93 14.20
C PRO A 40 -13.24 -5.04 13.30
N HIS A 41 -13.87 -3.93 12.94
CA HIS A 41 -15.05 -3.90 12.05
C HIS A 41 -14.67 -3.57 10.59
N ARG A 42 -13.37 -3.44 10.30
CA ARG A 42 -12.89 -3.15 8.96
C ARG A 42 -13.30 -4.25 7.99
N ILE A 43 -13.96 -3.85 6.91
CA ILE A 43 -14.27 -4.79 5.84
C ILE A 43 -12.97 -5.17 5.12
N THR A 44 -12.71 -6.47 5.06
CA THR A 44 -11.53 -7.03 4.40
C THR A 44 -11.86 -7.48 2.98
N PRO A 45 -10.87 -7.59 2.09
CA PRO A 45 -11.07 -8.19 0.77
C PRO A 45 -11.69 -9.58 0.84
N GLN A 46 -11.28 -10.39 1.83
CA GLN A 46 -11.82 -11.73 2.04
C GLN A 46 -13.30 -11.68 2.44
N SER A 47 -13.68 -10.88 3.44
CA SER A 47 -15.10 -10.76 3.83
C SER A 47 -15.98 -10.26 2.68
N TYR A 48 -15.48 -9.33 1.87
CA TYR A 48 -16.18 -8.88 0.66
C TYR A 48 -16.40 -10.02 -0.33
N VAL A 49 -15.34 -10.76 -0.69
CA VAL A 49 -15.42 -11.89 -1.62
C VAL A 49 -16.32 -12.99 -1.06
N THR A 50 -16.23 -13.29 0.24
CA THR A 50 -17.10 -14.28 0.90
C THR A 50 -18.57 -13.92 0.76
N VAL A 51 -18.97 -12.66 1.03
CA VAL A 51 -20.38 -12.24 0.89
C VAL A 51 -20.83 -12.30 -0.57
N LEU A 52 -19.99 -11.90 -1.52
CA LEU A 52 -20.31 -11.99 -2.95
C LEU A 52 -20.47 -13.44 -3.41
N GLN A 53 -19.60 -14.35 -2.98
CA GLN A 53 -19.68 -15.77 -3.31
C GLN A 53 -20.86 -16.46 -2.60
N HIS A 54 -21.17 -16.06 -1.37
CA HIS A 54 -22.33 -16.57 -0.64
C HIS A 54 -23.64 -16.26 -1.38
N ASN A 55 -23.78 -15.01 -1.85
CA ASN A 55 -25.00 -14.58 -2.56
C ASN A 55 -25.01 -14.99 -4.04
N GLY A 56 -23.85 -15.01 -4.68
CA GLY A 56 -23.70 -15.23 -6.12
C GLY A 56 -23.35 -16.67 -6.53
N GLY A 57 -22.99 -17.53 -5.57
CA GLY A 57 -22.54 -18.89 -5.82
C GLY A 57 -21.05 -19.00 -6.14
N LEU A 58 -20.54 -20.24 -6.04
CA LEU A 58 -19.18 -20.62 -6.42
C LEU A 58 -19.25 -21.45 -7.71
N TYR A 59 -18.61 -20.95 -8.78
CA TYR A 59 -18.59 -21.60 -10.07
C TYR A 59 -17.14 -21.89 -10.51
N PRO A 60 -16.80 -23.13 -10.90
CA PRO A 60 -15.48 -23.44 -11.42
C PRO A 60 -15.11 -22.55 -12.62
N GLY A 61 -13.90 -21.99 -12.61
CA GLY A 61 -13.39 -21.12 -13.68
C GLY A 61 -13.77 -19.64 -13.57
N TYR A 62 -14.68 -19.26 -12.68
CA TYR A 62 -15.02 -17.85 -12.45
C TYR A 62 -13.94 -17.19 -11.58
N ARG A 63 -13.58 -15.95 -11.92
CA ARG A 63 -12.72 -15.11 -11.09
C ARG A 63 -13.55 -14.48 -9.97
N SER A 64 -13.00 -14.37 -8.76
CA SER A 64 -13.68 -13.73 -7.61
C SER A 64 -14.01 -12.25 -7.83
N ASN A 65 -13.33 -11.61 -8.78
CA ASN A 65 -13.64 -10.28 -9.27
C ASN A 65 -13.48 -10.26 -10.81
N HIS A 66 -14.08 -9.27 -11.49
CA HIS A 66 -14.11 -9.19 -12.96
C HIS A 66 -14.62 -10.49 -13.62
N ALA A 67 -15.59 -11.16 -13.00
CA ALA A 67 -16.13 -12.43 -13.48
C ALA A 67 -16.86 -12.31 -14.85
N LYS A 68 -17.38 -11.11 -15.15
CA LYS A 68 -17.96 -10.77 -16.45
C LYS A 68 -16.96 -9.93 -17.23
N GLY A 69 -16.61 -10.40 -18.41
CA GLY A 69 -15.71 -9.72 -19.33
C GLY A 69 -15.88 -10.26 -20.74
N VAL A 70 -15.28 -9.57 -21.70
CA VAL A 70 -15.22 -9.98 -23.10
C VAL A 70 -13.76 -9.96 -23.50
N CYS A 71 -13.32 -10.99 -24.22
CA CYS A 71 -11.95 -11.03 -24.73
C CYS A 71 -11.85 -10.26 -26.05
N VAL A 72 -10.83 -9.43 -26.19
CA VAL A 72 -10.48 -8.72 -27.42
C VAL A 72 -9.01 -8.97 -27.73
N THR A 73 -8.68 -9.08 -29.02
CA THR A 73 -7.31 -9.22 -29.50
C THR A 73 -6.91 -8.03 -30.36
N GLY A 74 -5.62 -7.71 -30.37
CA GLY A 74 -5.09 -6.61 -31.15
C GLY A 74 -3.58 -6.49 -31.01
N TYR A 75 -3.08 -5.27 -31.18
CA TYR A 75 -1.68 -4.95 -30.96
C TYR A 75 -1.56 -3.65 -30.18
N PHE A 76 -0.53 -3.57 -29.34
CA PHE A 76 -0.01 -2.33 -28.79
C PHE A 76 1.00 -1.75 -29.79
N GLU A 77 0.79 -0.51 -30.22
CA GLU A 77 1.71 0.25 -31.07
C GLU A 77 2.63 1.12 -30.20
N GLY A 78 3.87 0.67 -30.05
CA GLY A 78 4.92 1.44 -29.39
C GLY A 78 5.47 2.49 -30.34
N ASN A 79 5.53 3.74 -29.88
CA ASN A 79 6.19 4.84 -30.60
C ASN A 79 7.65 5.08 -30.17
N GLY A 80 8.16 4.28 -29.23
CA GLY A 80 9.53 4.37 -28.73
C GLY A 80 9.76 5.38 -27.59
N ALA A 81 8.78 6.22 -27.24
CA ALA A 81 8.98 7.32 -26.28
C ALA A 81 9.37 6.83 -24.87
N ALA A 82 8.94 5.62 -24.49
CA ALA A 82 9.20 5.03 -23.18
C ALA A 82 10.53 4.25 -23.09
N ASN A 83 11.27 4.07 -24.21
CA ASN A 83 12.50 3.28 -24.25
C ASN A 83 13.65 3.88 -23.42
N SER A 84 13.62 5.19 -23.15
CA SER A 84 14.58 5.84 -22.24
C SER A 84 14.34 5.52 -20.77
N TYR A 85 13.13 5.08 -20.41
CA TYR A 85 12.71 4.80 -19.03
C TYR A 85 12.60 3.30 -18.73
N SER A 86 12.55 2.45 -19.76
CA SER A 86 12.36 1.02 -19.61
C SER A 86 13.04 0.25 -20.73
N THR A 87 13.67 -0.87 -20.38
CA THR A 87 14.25 -1.83 -21.33
C THR A 87 13.24 -2.86 -21.82
N ALA A 88 11.97 -2.77 -21.40
CA ALA A 88 10.94 -3.72 -21.81
C ALA A 88 10.67 -3.61 -23.33
N PRO A 89 10.73 -4.71 -24.10
CA PRO A 89 10.63 -4.67 -25.56
C PRO A 89 9.34 -4.07 -26.11
N VAL A 90 8.23 -4.20 -25.37
CA VAL A 90 6.92 -3.64 -25.75
C VAL A 90 6.94 -2.12 -25.93
N PHE A 91 7.91 -1.43 -25.33
CA PHE A 91 8.05 0.03 -25.42
C PHE A 91 8.96 0.53 -26.54
N ALA A 92 9.61 -0.38 -27.29
CA ALA A 92 10.32 -0.03 -28.51
C ALA A 92 9.33 0.39 -29.61
N THR A 93 9.82 1.04 -30.67
CA THR A 93 8.99 1.35 -31.84
C THR A 93 8.55 0.06 -32.53
N GLY A 94 7.24 -0.16 -32.69
CA GLY A 94 6.69 -1.33 -33.38
C GLY A 94 5.38 -1.85 -32.78
N HIS A 95 4.91 -3.00 -33.27
CA HIS A 95 3.68 -3.64 -32.82
C HIS A 95 3.94 -4.86 -31.94
N THR A 96 3.25 -4.95 -30.80
CA THR A 96 3.25 -6.12 -29.92
C THR A 96 1.84 -6.68 -29.80
N HIS A 97 1.63 -7.97 -30.08
CA HIS A 97 0.32 -8.61 -29.95
C HIS A 97 -0.17 -8.62 -28.50
N VAL A 98 -1.46 -8.34 -28.31
CA VAL A 98 -2.11 -8.35 -27.00
C VAL A 98 -3.46 -9.08 -27.05
N VAL A 99 -3.81 -9.67 -25.91
CA VAL A 99 -5.13 -10.24 -25.62
C VAL A 99 -5.55 -9.73 -24.24
N GLY A 100 -6.81 -9.35 -24.10
CA GLY A 100 -7.37 -8.81 -22.86
C GLY A 100 -8.83 -9.11 -22.71
#